data_AF-A0A3D2B017-F1
#
_entry.id   AF-A0A3D2B017-F1
#
_cell.length_a   1.000
_cell.length_b   1.000
_cell.length_c   1.000
_cell.angle_alpha   90.00
_cell.angle_beta   90.00
_cell.angle_gamma   90.00
#
_symmetry.space_group_name_H-M   'P 1'
#
loop_
_entity.id
_entity.type
_entity.pdbx_description
1 polymer ?
#
loop_
_entity_poly.entity_id
_entity_poly.type
_entity_poly.pdbx_seq_one_letter_code
_entity_poly.pdbx_strand_id
1 'polypeptide(L)'
;MGKIVYLDCFSGASGDMFLGALLDVGLPIDNLRTALGSLALDKDGWSIEAERVDRAGIAATKFRLHETGNVESAKPSNSDSAHGHHHDSSHGRSHCHHSLKEINRLIN
;
A
#
# COMPACT_ATOMS: atom_id res chain seq x y z
N MET A 1 32.71 -3.50 9.11
CA MET A 1 31.52 -4.37 9.28
C MET A 1 30.32 -3.62 8.71
N GLY A 2 29.59 -4.17 7.74
CA GLY A 2 28.39 -3.52 7.19
C GLY A 2 27.22 -3.59 8.18
N LYS A 3 26.27 -2.64 8.07
CA LYS A 3 24.98 -2.73 8.77
C LYS A 3 24.03 -3.55 7.89
N ILE A 4 23.33 -4.53 8.48
CA ILE A 4 22.39 -5.41 7.77
C ILE A 4 20.99 -5.11 8.29
N VAL A 5 20.02 -4.97 7.39
CA VAL A 5 18.59 -4.96 7.70
C VAL A 5 18.03 -6.32 7.30
N TYR A 6 17.43 -7.02 8.25
CA TYR A 6 16.77 -8.30 8.02
C TYR A 6 15.25 -8.08 8.00
N LEU A 7 14.59 -8.61 6.97
CA LEU A 7 13.16 -8.47 6.74
C LEU A 7 12.51 -9.85 6.90
N ASP A 8 11.72 -10.01 7.97
CA ASP A 8 10.86 -11.18 8.15
C ASP A 8 9.44 -10.84 7.68
N CYS A 9 9.16 -11.11 6.41
CA CYS A 9 7.87 -10.84 5.78
C CYS A 9 7.12 -12.14 5.51
N PHE A 10 6.80 -12.91 6.56
CA PHE A 10 6.15 -14.23 6.43
C PHE A 10 4.88 -14.22 5.56
N SER A 11 4.15 -13.11 5.54
CA SER A 11 2.93 -12.89 4.75
C SER A 11 3.12 -11.82 3.66
N GLY A 12 4.36 -11.42 3.38
CA GLY A 12 4.70 -10.28 2.55
C GLY A 12 4.62 -8.94 3.32
N ALA A 13 5.10 -7.87 2.66
CA ALA A 13 4.95 -6.50 3.12
C ALA A 13 4.45 -5.66 1.94
N SER A 14 3.41 -4.84 2.16
CA SER A 14 2.96 -3.88 1.17
C SER A 14 3.99 -2.77 1.01
N GLY A 15 3.96 -2.06 -0.12
CA GLY A 15 4.93 -1.01 -0.42
C GLY A 15 4.97 0.08 0.65
N ASP A 16 3.81 0.54 1.13
CA ASP A 16 3.70 1.54 2.19
C ASP A 16 4.19 1.02 3.55
N MET A 17 3.95 -0.25 3.88
CA MET A 17 4.52 -0.89 5.08
C MET A 17 6.05 -0.93 5.02
N PHE A 18 6.60 -1.30 3.87
CA PHE A 18 8.05 -1.35 3.69
C PHE A 18 8.69 0.05 3.74
N LEU A 19 8.08 1.03 3.07
CA LEU A 19 8.55 2.43 3.13
C LEU A 19 8.46 3.01 4.55
N GLY A 20 7.38 2.72 5.28
CA GLY A 20 7.26 3.09 6.70
C GLY A 20 8.39 2.50 7.55
N ALA A 21 8.70 1.21 7.38
CA ALA A 21 9.81 0.57 8.08
C ALA A 21 11.18 1.18 7.72
N LEU A 22 11.40 1.55 6.45
CA LEU A 22 12.62 2.23 6.03
C LEU A 22 12.79 3.61 6.70
N LEU A 23 11.69 4.36 6.82
CA LEU A 23 11.68 5.64 7.56
C LEU A 23 12.02 5.41 9.04
N ASP A 24 11.46 4.37 9.68
CA ASP A 24 11.76 4.02 11.07
C ASP A 24 13.24 3.65 11.31
N VAL A 25 13.91 3.03 10.34
CA VAL A 25 15.37 2.74 10.43
C VAL A 25 16.27 3.90 10.01
N GLY A 26 15.69 5.07 9.72
CA GLY A 26 16.42 6.33 9.51
C GLY A 26 16.57 6.78 8.05
N LEU A 27 15.78 6.25 7.12
CA LEU A 27 15.72 6.80 5.76
C LEU A 27 15.19 8.25 5.81
N PRO A 28 15.91 9.25 5.27
CA PRO A 28 15.37 10.61 5.18
C PRO A 28 14.20 10.69 4.21
N ILE A 29 13.11 11.34 4.63
CA ILE A 29 11.89 11.49 3.82
C ILE A 29 12.13 12.20 2.48
N ASP A 30 13.09 13.13 2.43
CA ASP A 30 13.42 13.87 1.20
C ASP A 30 14.11 12.97 0.15
N ASN A 31 14.86 11.96 0.59
CA ASN A 31 15.42 10.95 -0.31
C ASN A 31 14.29 10.11 -0.92
N LEU A 32 13.28 9.76 -0.13
CA LEU A 32 12.10 9.06 -0.63
C LEU A 32 11.31 9.91 -1.62
N ARG A 33 11.11 11.20 -1.33
CA ARG A 33 10.47 12.15 -2.26
C ARG A 33 11.22 12.24 -3.59
N THR A 34 12.56 12.32 -3.53
CA THR A 34 13.41 12.37 -4.72
C THR A 34 13.31 11.08 -5.54
N ALA A 35 13.37 9.93 -4.87
CA ALA A 35 13.24 8.63 -5.53
C ALA A 35 11.87 8.47 -6.21
N LEU A 36 10.77 8.84 -5.54
CA LEU A 36 9.43 8.81 -6.12
C LEU A 36 9.29 9.77 -7.31
N GLY A 37 9.90 10.95 -7.24
CA GLY A 37 9.94 11.89 -8.38
C GLY A 37 10.66 11.36 -9.62
N SER A 38 11.46 10.29 -9.50
CA SER A 38 12.12 9.65 -10.65
C SER A 38 11.19 8.76 -11.48
N LEU A 39 10.01 8.40 -10.96
CA LEU A 39 9.04 7.51 -11.63
C LEU A 39 8.26 8.18 -12.78
N ALA A 40 8.75 9.30 -13.32
CA ALA A 40 8.05 10.11 -14.32
C ALA A 40 6.62 10.49 -13.91
N LEU A 41 6.40 10.72 -12.61
CA LEU A 41 5.15 11.21 -12.05
C LEU A 41 5.02 12.72 -12.24
N ASP A 42 3.80 13.21 -12.46
CA ASP A 42 3.53 14.64 -12.47
C ASP A 42 3.89 15.25 -11.12
N LYS A 43 4.76 16.27 -11.12
CA LYS A 43 5.34 16.85 -9.89
C LYS A 43 4.30 17.44 -8.95
N ASP A 44 3.18 17.91 -9.50
CA ASP A 44 2.07 18.51 -8.75
C ASP A 44 0.89 17.54 -8.59
N GLY A 45 1.04 16.30 -9.09
CA GLY A 45 -0.02 15.28 -9.09
C GLY A 45 0.00 14.37 -7.87
N TRP A 46 0.91 14.56 -6.91
CA TRP A 46 0.95 13.73 -5.72
C TRP A 46 1.66 14.42 -4.54
N SER A 47 1.39 13.93 -3.34
CA SER A 47 2.08 14.28 -2.11
C SER A 47 2.32 13.04 -1.25
N ILE A 48 3.27 13.13 -0.33
CA ILE A 48 3.55 12.05 0.63
C ILE A 48 3.44 12.56 2.05
N GLU A 49 2.99 11.68 2.92
CA GLU A 49 2.84 11.91 4.35
C GLU A 49 3.44 10.73 5.11
N ALA A 50 4.10 11.03 6.23
CA ALA A 50 4.60 10.04 7.15
C ALA A 50 4.22 10.47 8.57
N GLU A 51 3.39 9.67 9.23
CA GLU A 51 2.91 9.94 10.59
C GLU A 51 3.33 8.81 11.53
N ARG A 52 3.65 9.16 12.78
CA ARG A 52 3.92 8.16 13.81
C ARG A 52 2.58 7.62 14.33
N VAL A 53 2.39 6.31 14.25
CA VAL A 53 1.17 5.64 14.73
C VAL A 53 1.48 4.62 15.81
N ASP A 54 0.54 4.41 16.71
CA ASP A 54 0.48 3.26 17.60
C ASP A 54 -0.79 2.48 17.26
N ARG A 55 -0.63 1.19 16.91
CA ARG A 55 -1.74 0.29 16.59
C ARG A 55 -1.55 -0.99 17.38
N ALA A 56 -2.52 -1.30 18.24
CA ALA A 56 -2.47 -2.47 19.12
C ALA A 56 -1.17 -2.56 19.95
N GLY A 57 -0.61 -1.41 20.39
CA GLY A 57 0.62 -1.35 21.17
C GLY A 57 1.90 -1.47 20.34
N ILE A 58 1.79 -1.51 19.01
CA ILE A 58 2.92 -1.53 18.11
C ILE A 58 3.06 -0.15 17.48
N ALA A 59 4.17 0.47 17.79
CA ALA A 59 4.49 1.80 17.34
C ALA A 59 5.28 1.70 16.01
N ALA A 60 4.72 2.20 14.89
CA ALA A 60 5.39 2.31 13.59
C ALA A 60 5.23 3.68 12.91
N THR A 61 5.96 3.91 11.82
CA THR A 61 5.66 5.00 10.87
C THR A 61 4.66 4.54 9.81
N LYS A 62 3.55 5.27 9.67
CA LYS A 62 2.58 5.05 8.60
C LYS A 62 2.88 5.99 7.44
N PHE A 63 3.32 5.42 6.33
CA PHE A 63 3.52 6.14 5.07
C PHE A 63 2.23 6.20 4.25
N ARG A 64 1.96 7.33 3.61
CA ARG A 64 0.85 7.53 2.69
C ARG A 64 1.32 8.31 1.47
N LEU A 65 0.83 7.91 0.31
CA LEU A 65 0.92 8.67 -0.92
C LEU A 65 -0.48 9.12 -1.29
N HIS A 66 -0.65 10.41 -1.51
CA HIS A 66 -1.90 11.03 -1.91
C HIS A 66 -1.76 11.53 -3.34
N GLU A 67 -2.63 11.09 -4.23
CA GLU A 67 -2.69 11.59 -5.61
C GLU A 67 -3.58 12.83 -5.67
N THR A 68 -3.13 13.88 -6.36
CA THR A 68 -3.86 15.14 -6.56
C THR A 68 -4.29 15.22 -8.01
N GLY A 69 -5.39 14.52 -8.31
CA GLY A 69 -6.00 14.42 -9.64
C GLY A 69 -7.40 13.86 -9.49
N ASN A 70 -8.25 14.00 -10.51
CA ASN A 70 -9.65 13.56 -10.50
C ASN A 70 -9.75 12.02 -10.49
N VAL A 71 -9.34 11.39 -9.39
CA VAL A 71 -9.70 10.01 -9.10
C VAL A 71 -11.12 10.09 -8.59
N GLU A 72 -12.08 9.59 -9.38
CA GLU A 72 -13.40 9.27 -8.85
C GLU A 72 -13.16 8.37 -7.64
N SER A 73 -13.31 8.93 -6.45
CA SER A 73 -13.09 8.24 -5.18
C SER A 73 -13.92 6.97 -5.20
N ALA A 74 -13.27 5.82 -5.41
CA ALA A 74 -13.83 4.55 -5.02
C ALA A 74 -14.04 4.66 -3.52
N LYS A 75 -15.27 5.00 -3.12
CA LYS A 75 -15.66 5.16 -1.72
C LYS A 75 -15.14 3.94 -0.95
N PRO A 76 -14.56 4.11 0.24
CA PRO A 76 -14.46 2.98 1.15
C PRO A 76 -15.89 2.51 1.39
N SER A 77 -16.20 1.28 1.00
CA SER A 77 -17.48 0.65 1.31
C SER A 77 -17.53 0.37 2.82
N ASN A 78 -17.81 1.40 3.61
CA ASN A 78 -18.40 1.24 4.92
C ASN A 78 -19.86 0.85 4.71
N SER A 79 -20.10 -0.43 4.45
CA SER A 79 -21.42 -1.01 4.62
C SER A 79 -21.61 -1.30 6.11
N ASP A 80 -22.00 -0.28 6.87
CA ASP A 80 -22.83 -0.51 8.04
C ASP A 80 -24.17 -1.04 7.53
N SER A 81 -24.23 -2.34 7.32
CA SER A 81 -25.45 -3.06 7.02
C SER A 81 -25.51 -4.22 8.01
N ALA A 82 -26.30 -4.02 9.05
CA ALA A 82 -26.71 -5.06 9.96
C ALA A 82 -27.43 -6.15 9.16
N HIS A 83 -26.71 -7.23 8.86
CA HIS A 83 -27.27 -8.44 8.24
C HIS A 83 -26.99 -9.62 9.16
N GLY A 84 -28.07 -10.22 9.66
CA GLY A 84 -28.03 -11.40 10.52
C GLY A 84 -27.30 -12.56 9.87
N HIS A 85 -26.46 -13.23 10.66
CA HIS A 85 -25.74 -14.42 10.24
C HIS A 85 -26.70 -15.62 10.19
N HIS A 86 -27.08 -16.01 8.98
CA HIS A 86 -27.50 -17.38 8.71
C HIS A 86 -26.35 -18.06 7.95
N HIS A 87 -25.70 -19.02 8.60
CA HIS A 87 -24.70 -19.88 7.98
C HIS A 87 -25.38 -20.77 6.94
N ASP A 88 -25.04 -20.60 5.67
CA ASP A 88 -25.11 -21.69 4.72
C ASP A 88 -23.82 -21.75 3.89
N SER A 89 -23.34 -22.97 3.74
CA SER A 89 -21.99 -23.32 3.32
C SER A 89 -21.99 -23.60 1.82
N SER A 90 -21.39 -22.75 0.99
CA SER A 90 -20.77 -23.12 -0.30
C SER A 90 -20.43 -21.90 -1.17
N HIS A 91 -19.19 -21.41 -1.14
CA HIS A 91 -18.67 -20.64 -2.29
C HIS A 91 -17.18 -20.91 -2.51
N GLY A 92 -16.88 -21.68 -3.56
CA GLY A 92 -15.56 -21.74 -4.17
C GLY A 92 -15.19 -20.35 -4.70
N ARG A 93 -14.17 -19.75 -4.10
CA ARG A 93 -13.68 -18.42 -4.46
C ARG A 93 -12.67 -18.58 -5.59
N SER A 94 -13.13 -18.37 -6.82
CA SER A 94 -12.27 -18.26 -7.99
C SER A 94 -11.39 -17.03 -7.82
N HIS A 95 -10.09 -17.24 -7.56
CA HIS A 95 -9.08 -16.20 -7.62
C HIS A 95 -8.66 -16.03 -9.07
N CYS A 96 -9.03 -14.90 -9.68
CA CYS A 96 -8.66 -14.57 -11.05
C CYS A 96 -7.19 -14.14 -11.08
N HIS A 97 -6.28 -15.07 -11.39
CA HIS A 97 -4.90 -14.73 -11.71
C HIS A 97 -4.88 -14.13 -13.12
N HIS A 98 -4.67 -12.81 -13.23
CA HIS A 98 -4.46 -12.20 -14.55
C HIS A 98 -3.15 -12.72 -15.13
N SER A 99 -3.24 -13.38 -16.27
CA SER A 99 -2.08 -13.97 -16.94
C SER A 99 -1.26 -12.88 -17.64
N LEU A 100 0.04 -13.14 -17.84
CA LEU A 100 0.93 -12.22 -18.55
C LEU A 100 0.43 -11.90 -19.99
N LYS A 101 -0.36 -12.80 -20.58
CA LYS A 101 -1.06 -12.58 -21.86
C LYS A 101 -2.15 -11.50 -21.78
N GLU A 102 -2.88 -11.43 -20.68
CA GLU A 102 -3.94 -10.43 -20.48
C GLU A 102 -3.35 -9.05 -20.20
N ILE A 103 -2.27 -8.98 -19.41
CA ILE A 103 -1.52 -7.74 -19.18
C ILE A 103 -0.98 -7.18 -20.50
N ASN A 104 -0.39 -8.02 -21.36
CA ASN A 104 0.10 -7.60 -22.67
C ASN A 104 -0.98 -7.16 -23.67
N ARG A 105 -2.25 -7.52 -23.44
CA ARG A 105 -3.37 -7.08 -24.27
C ARG A 105 -3.93 -5.72 -23.82
N LEU A 106 -3.67 -5.32 -22.57
CA LEU A 106 -4.12 -4.03 -22.03
C LEU A 106 -3.13 -2.88 -22.32
N ILE A 107 -1.86 -3.21 -22.60
CA ILE A 107 -0.78 -2.22 -22.80
C ILE A 107 -0.54 -1.92 -24.30
N ASN A 108 -1.07 -2.75 -25.21
CA ASN A 108 -1.05 -2.53 -26.68
C ASN A 108 -2.43 -2.16 -27.19
#